data_AF-A0A2D7C5S8-F1
#
_entry.id   AF-A0A2D7C5S8-F1
#
_cell.length_a   1.000
_cell.length_b   1.000
_cell.length_c   1.000
_cell.angle_alpha   90.00
_cell.angle_beta   90.00
_cell.angle_gamma   90.00
#
_symmetry.space_group_name_H-M   'P 1'
#
loop_
_entity.id
_entity.type
_entity.pdbx_description
1 polymer ?
#
loop_
_entity_poly.entity_id
_entity_poly.type
_entity_poly.pdbx_seq_one_letter_code
_entity_poly.pdbx_strand_id
1 'polypeptide(L)'
;MKLEKLKTKNKLHGGSFLMPSMATDFKNLLIESVESELPLELYLDDIEGIDTLNLQMLVSCKKTYEAKKQEFIVKGYSDNFEKQARTLGLFNFLVEGNADA
;
A
#
# COMPACT_ATOMS: atom_id res chain seq x y z
N MET A 1 32.30 -5.63 -16.95
CA MET A 1 30.88 -5.74 -16.56
C MET A 1 30.58 -4.66 -15.53
N LYS A 2 29.62 -3.77 -15.78
CA LYS A 2 29.11 -2.83 -14.78
C LYS A 2 27.82 -3.42 -14.21
N LEU A 3 27.79 -3.64 -12.89
CA LEU A 3 26.56 -4.01 -12.18
C LEU A 3 25.83 -2.71 -11.86
N GLU A 4 24.81 -2.38 -12.63
CA GLU A 4 23.91 -1.27 -12.32
C GLU A 4 22.76 -1.81 -11.48
N LYS A 5 22.63 -1.35 -10.24
CA LYS A 5 21.43 -1.58 -9.41
C LYS A 5 20.27 -0.82 -10.06
N LEU A 6 19.48 -1.48 -10.89
CA LEU A 6 18.16 -0.99 -11.23
C LEU A 6 17.37 -0.84 -9.92
N LYS A 7 16.87 0.36 -9.62
CA LYS A 7 15.84 0.54 -8.59
C LYS A 7 14.59 -0.17 -9.12
N THR A 8 14.33 -1.39 -8.63
CA THR A 8 13.30 -2.25 -9.21
C THR A 8 11.92 -2.03 -8.62
N LYS A 9 11.80 -1.48 -7.39
CA LYS A 9 10.52 -1.28 -6.67
C LYS A 9 10.60 -0.11 -5.69
N ASN A 10 9.46 0.53 -5.44
CA ASN A 10 9.25 1.41 -4.29
C ASN A 10 8.85 0.58 -3.07
N LYS A 11 9.36 0.99 -1.91
CA LYS A 11 9.01 0.39 -0.62
C LYS A 11 8.48 1.48 0.30
N LEU A 12 7.26 1.31 0.77
CA LEU A 12 6.65 2.17 1.79
C LEU A 12 6.42 1.35 3.05
N HIS A 13 6.82 1.89 4.19
CA HIS A 13 6.58 1.30 5.50
C HIS A 13 5.58 2.18 6.24
N GLY A 14 4.43 1.61 6.59
CA GLY A 14 3.45 2.26 7.44
C GLY A 14 4.02 2.43 8.85
N GLY A 15 3.85 3.63 9.41
CA GLY A 15 4.10 3.83 10.84
C GLY A 15 3.04 3.14 11.69
N SER A 16 3.22 3.16 13.01
CA SER A 16 2.33 2.45 13.95
C SER A 16 0.88 2.88 13.88
N PHE A 17 0.61 4.12 13.46
CA PHE A 17 -0.75 4.61 13.27
C PHE A 17 -0.87 5.35 11.94
N LEU A 18 -1.96 5.10 11.22
CA LEU A 18 -2.39 5.89 10.08
C LEU A 18 -3.73 6.52 10.45
N MET A 19 -3.63 7.67 11.12
CA MET A 19 -4.76 8.45 11.63
C MET A 19 -5.18 9.54 10.61
N PRO A 20 -6.38 10.15 10.77
CA PRO A 20 -6.84 11.18 9.83
C PRO A 20 -5.89 12.39 9.74
N SER A 21 -5.19 12.72 10.82
CA SER A 21 -4.19 13.79 10.84
C SER A 21 -3.00 13.55 9.90
N MET A 22 -2.71 12.28 9.58
CA MET A 22 -1.63 11.87 8.70
C MET A 22 -2.09 11.64 7.25
N ALA A 23 -3.39 11.77 6.98
CA ALA A 23 -3.96 11.43 5.67
C ALA A 23 -3.39 12.27 4.53
N THR A 24 -3.05 13.54 4.77
CA THR A 24 -2.42 14.41 3.77
C THR A 24 -1.02 13.90 3.40
N ASP A 25 -0.19 13.63 4.39
CA ASP A 25 1.19 13.16 4.17
C ASP A 25 1.19 11.78 3.52
N PHE A 26 0.30 10.89 4.00
CA PHE A 26 0.12 9.57 3.43
C PHE A 26 -0.33 9.62 1.97
N LYS A 27 -1.29 10.50 1.65
CA LYS A 27 -1.73 10.73 0.27
C LYS A 27 -0.57 11.19 -0.63
N ASN A 28 0.25 12.12 -0.15
CA ASN A 28 1.39 12.62 -0.92
C ASN A 28 2.40 11.49 -1.21
N LEU A 29 2.72 10.66 -0.23
CA LEU A 29 3.59 9.49 -0.41
C LEU A 29 3.03 8.49 -1.43
N LEU A 30 1.72 8.25 -1.42
CA LEU A 30 1.08 7.37 -2.41
C LEU A 30 1.14 7.98 -3.82
N ILE A 31 0.95 9.29 -3.96
CA ILE A 31 1.06 9.99 -5.25
C ILE A 31 2.49 9.90 -5.79
N GLU A 32 3.48 10.21 -4.97
CA GLU A 32 4.90 10.09 -5.35
C GLU A 32 5.24 8.67 -5.82
N SER A 33 4.69 7.66 -5.14
CA SER A 33 4.88 6.27 -5.55
C SER A 33 4.25 6.01 -6.93
N VAL A 34 3.02 6.46 -7.16
CA VAL A 34 2.33 6.31 -8.45
C VAL A 34 3.06 7.03 -9.59
N GLU A 35 3.65 8.19 -9.32
CA GLU A 35 4.38 9.01 -10.29
C GLU A 35 5.75 8.44 -10.66
N SER A 36 6.38 7.69 -9.75
CA SER A 36 7.67 7.05 -10.03
C SER A 36 7.61 5.95 -11.10
N GLU A 37 6.40 5.48 -11.43
CA GLU A 37 6.14 4.35 -12.33
C GLU A 37 6.81 3.02 -11.93
N LEU A 38 7.27 2.91 -10.68
CA LEU A 38 7.82 1.69 -10.12
C LEU A 38 6.73 0.88 -9.40
N PRO A 39 6.82 -0.47 -9.42
CA PRO A 39 6.02 -1.34 -8.56
C PRO A 39 6.10 -0.91 -7.09
N LEU A 40 5.00 -1.03 -6.35
CA LEU A 40 4.94 -0.69 -4.92
C LEU A 40 4.83 -1.93 -4.04
N GLU A 41 5.73 -2.02 -3.05
CA GLU A 41 5.61 -2.90 -1.89
C GLU A 41 5.29 -2.07 -0.64
N LEU A 42 4.13 -2.31 -0.04
CA LEU A 42 3.65 -1.65 1.16
C LEU A 42 3.75 -2.59 2.36
N TYR A 43 4.49 -2.16 3.37
CA TYR A 43 4.70 -2.86 4.62
C TYR A 43 3.89 -2.22 5.74
N LEU A 44 3.07 -3.00 6.44
CA LEU A 44 2.14 -2.57 7.49
C LEU A 44 2.29 -3.44 8.75
N ASP A 45 3.46 -4.05 8.95
CA ASP A 45 3.75 -4.97 10.06
C ASP A 45 3.49 -4.33 11.43
N ASP A 46 3.86 -3.05 11.57
CA ASP A 46 3.82 -2.32 12.84
C ASP A 46 2.50 -1.54 13.04
N ILE A 47 1.53 -1.63 12.13
CA ILE A 47 0.27 -0.88 12.26
C ILE A 47 -0.53 -1.38 13.47
N GLU A 48 -0.73 -0.51 14.45
CA GLU A 48 -1.66 -0.71 15.56
C GLU A 48 -3.07 -0.23 15.20
N GLY A 49 -3.21 0.76 14.32
CA GLY A 49 -4.50 1.20 13.80
C GLY A 49 -4.43 2.02 12.51
N ILE A 50 -5.35 1.75 11.59
CA ILE A 50 -5.58 2.53 10.38
C ILE A 50 -7.03 3.01 10.34
N ASP A 51 -7.23 4.29 10.06
CA ASP A 51 -8.57 4.83 9.91
C ASP A 51 -9.14 4.60 8.50
N THR A 52 -10.46 4.67 8.38
CA THR A 52 -11.19 4.40 7.14
C THR A 52 -10.74 5.27 5.97
N LEU A 53 -10.37 6.54 6.19
CA LEU A 53 -9.90 7.44 5.14
C LEU A 53 -8.59 6.92 4.53
N ASN A 54 -7.63 6.53 5.38
CA ASN A 54 -6.35 5.98 4.94
C ASN A 54 -6.53 4.63 4.21
N LEU A 55 -7.47 3.78 4.65
CA LEU A 55 -7.84 2.57 3.91
C LEU A 55 -8.42 2.87 2.51
N GLN A 56 -9.29 3.88 2.40
CA GLN A 56 -9.83 4.31 1.11
C GLN A 56 -8.75 4.88 0.18
N MET A 57 -7.75 5.55 0.72
CA MET A 57 -6.58 6.01 -0.03
C MET A 57 -5.77 4.85 -0.59
N LEU A 58 -5.55 3.79 0.19
CA LEU A 58 -4.90 2.56 -0.29
C LEU A 58 -5.68 1.90 -1.43
N VAL A 59 -7.01 1.82 -1.30
CA VAL A 59 -7.86 1.29 -2.37
C VAL A 59 -7.73 2.11 -3.65
N SER A 60 -7.77 3.44 -3.52
CA SER A 60 -7.64 4.35 -4.67
C SER A 60 -6.28 4.21 -5.34
N CYS A 61 -5.21 4.12 -4.55
CA CYS A 61 -3.85 3.89 -5.03
C CYS A 61 -3.75 2.56 -5.78
N LYS A 62 -4.21 1.44 -5.19
CA LYS A 62 -4.20 0.13 -5.86
C LYS A 62 -4.92 0.15 -7.20
N LYS A 63 -6.10 0.79 -7.30
CA LYS A 63 -6.82 0.95 -8.57
C LYS A 63 -6.00 1.69 -9.62
N THR A 64 -5.26 2.73 -9.22
CA THR A 64 -4.38 3.46 -10.13
C THR A 64 -3.23 2.58 -10.63
N TYR A 65 -2.63 1.76 -9.75
CA TYR A 65 -1.62 0.78 -10.13
C TYR A 65 -2.16 -0.28 -11.11
N GLU A 66 -3.34 -0.85 -10.84
CA GLU A 66 -4.02 -1.80 -11.73
C GLU A 66 -4.29 -1.19 -13.11
N ALA A 67 -4.80 0.05 -13.16
CA ALA A 67 -5.05 0.76 -14.41
C ALA A 67 -3.77 1.01 -15.23
N LYS A 68 -2.64 1.22 -14.54
CA LYS A 68 -1.30 1.36 -15.13
C LYS A 68 -0.62 0.00 -15.43
N LYS A 69 -1.26 -1.14 -15.13
CA LYS A 69 -0.67 -2.50 -15.20
C LYS A 69 0.63 -2.63 -14.38
N GLN A 70 0.68 -1.95 -13.23
CA GLN A 70 1.81 -1.99 -12.30
C GLN A 70 1.46 -2.80 -11.06
N GLU A 71 2.47 -3.40 -10.45
CA GLU A 71 2.30 -4.23 -9.25
C GLU A 71 2.06 -3.34 -8.01
N PHE A 72 1.05 -3.70 -7.22
CA PHE A 72 0.79 -3.15 -5.89
C PHE A 72 0.67 -4.31 -4.91
N ILE A 73 1.65 -4.48 -4.04
CA ILE A 73 1.68 -5.59 -3.07
C ILE A 73 1.68 -5.03 -1.65
N VAL A 74 0.73 -5.49 -0.85
CA VAL A 74 0.81 -5.36 0.61
C VAL A 74 1.53 -6.59 1.15
N LYS A 75 2.68 -6.40 1.80
CA LYS A 75 3.49 -7.47 2.41
C LYS A 75 3.70 -7.15 3.87
N GLY A 76 3.57 -8.14 4.74
CA GLY A 76 3.81 -7.91 6.16
C GLY A 76 2.79 -6.93 6.74
N TYR A 77 1.71 -7.43 7.32
CA TYR A 77 0.66 -6.60 7.87
C TYR A 77 0.23 -7.13 9.24
N SER A 78 -0.15 -6.22 10.12
CA SER A 78 -0.61 -6.58 11.45
C SER A 78 -2.01 -7.21 11.44
N ASP A 79 -2.31 -7.98 12.49
CA ASP A 79 -3.65 -8.51 12.75
C ASP A 79 -4.71 -7.41 12.83
N ASN A 80 -4.34 -6.21 13.30
CA ASN A 80 -5.26 -5.07 13.42
C ASN A 80 -5.62 -4.52 12.04
N PHE A 81 -4.62 -4.35 11.15
CA PHE A 81 -4.89 -4.00 9.76
C PHE A 81 -5.80 -5.03 9.10
N GLU A 82 -5.48 -6.32 9.23
CA GLU A 82 -6.29 -7.39 8.65
C GLU A 82 -7.74 -7.32 9.14
N LYS A 83 -7.97 -7.22 10.45
CA LYS A 83 -9.32 -7.11 11.03
C LYS A 83 -10.07 -5.89 10.49
N GLN A 84 -9.45 -4.73 10.44
CA GLN A 84 -10.08 -3.50 9.95
C GLN A 84 -10.40 -3.59 8.45
N ALA A 85 -9.45 -4.06 7.63
CA ALA A 85 -9.66 -4.24 6.20
C ALA A 85 -10.72 -5.31 5.90
N ARG A 86 -10.78 -6.42 6.65
CA ARG A 86 -11.82 -7.45 6.51
C ARG A 86 -13.19 -6.93 6.93
N THR A 87 -13.26 -6.15 8.01
CA THR A 87 -14.51 -5.52 8.48
C THR A 87 -15.14 -4.64 7.41
N LEU A 88 -14.31 -3.97 6.61
CA LEU A 88 -14.76 -3.13 5.49
C LEU A 88 -14.89 -3.89 4.15
N GLY A 89 -14.62 -5.21 4.12
CA GLY A 89 -14.62 -6.02 2.90
C GLY A 89 -13.50 -5.65 1.91
N LEU A 90 -12.48 -4.92 2.36
CA LEU A 90 -11.38 -4.41 1.54
C LEU A 90 -10.17 -5.33 1.52
N PHE A 91 -10.06 -6.26 2.47
CA PHE A 91 -8.87 -7.10 2.63
C PHE A 91 -8.54 -7.91 1.37
N ASN A 92 -9.54 -8.57 0.77
CA ASN A 92 -9.30 -9.39 -0.42
C ASN A 92 -8.86 -8.53 -1.60
N PHE A 93 -9.44 -7.34 -1.75
CA PHE A 93 -9.00 -6.40 -2.78
C PHE A 93 -7.56 -5.94 -2.53
N LEU A 94 -7.20 -5.58 -1.30
CA LEU A 94 -5.88 -5.03 -0.99
C LEU A 94 -4.76 -6.10 -0.98
N VAL A 95 -5.06 -7.30 -0.47
CA VAL A 95 -4.06 -8.33 -0.14
C VAL A 95 -4.21 -9.59 -0.99
N GLU A 96 -5.40 -10.21 -1.00
CA GLU A 96 -5.58 -11.55 -1.59
C GLU A 96 -5.69 -11.53 -3.13
N GLY A 97 -6.03 -10.38 -3.74
CA GLY A 97 -6.10 -10.21 -5.20
C GLY A 97 -4.78 -10.32 -5.95
N ASN A 98 -3.67 -10.57 -5.24
CA ASN A 98 -2.32 -10.74 -5.81
C ASN A 98 -1.89 -12.21 -5.92
N ALA A 99 -2.72 -13.18 -5.51
CA ALA A 99 -2.34 -14.59 -5.43
C ALA A 99 -2.47 -15.39 -6.75
N ASP A 100 -3.03 -14.80 -7.81
CA ASP A 100 -3.38 -15.50 -9.07
C ASP A 100 -2.87 -14.79 -10.36
N ALA A 101 -1.83 -13.95 -10.27
CA ALA A 101 -1.23 -13.28 -11.44
C ALA A 101 0.19 -13.79 -11.75
#